data_AF-A0A2A4G918-F1
#
_entry.id   AF-A0A2A4G918-F1
#
_cell.length_a   1.000
_cell.length_b   1.000
_cell.length_c   1.000
_cell.angle_alpha   90.00
_cell.angle_beta   90.00
_cell.angle_gamma   90.00
#
_symmetry.space_group_name_H-M   'P 1'
#
loop_
_entity.id
_entity.type
_entity.pdbx_description
1 polymer ?
#
loop_
_entity_poly.entity_id
_entity_poly.type
_entity_poly.pdbx_seq_one_letter_code
_entity_poly.pdbx_strand_id
1 'polypeptide(L)'
;MVFGQNMISSAQVATIAATEGDLYLTTDTNELYIGRTNGNLRKLGGITQLAQDNTTGALNFSDSDGVQQQIELISTDANNAVTAGADGGVYLPNSAVSTVYMGYFIINATGNRTITGIPFRPSQVSFTAHANVETTGINADNQVANNDRGIANAFGTMEGFARNNGGGITQLAMYIGGSGNSINDISRYSSTSRCIGVRYSNQNGDNLGLTAASLTSFNADGFTLNVTNRADNLLVLYKAYR
;
A
#
# COMPACT_ATOMS: atom_id res chain seq x y z
N MET A 1 -46.10 -29.45 -35.70
CA MET A 1 -45.19 -30.45 -35.13
C MET A 1 -45.52 -30.51 -33.65
N VAL A 2 -46.14 -31.59 -33.18
CA VAL A 2 -46.48 -31.75 -31.76
C VAL A 2 -45.20 -32.24 -31.08
N PHE A 3 -44.54 -31.40 -30.29
CA PHE A 3 -43.46 -31.86 -29.41
C PHE A 3 -44.13 -32.67 -28.30
N GLY A 4 -44.11 -34.00 -28.39
CA GLY A 4 -44.56 -34.86 -27.31
C GLY A 4 -43.63 -34.67 -26.12
N GLN A 5 -44.10 -34.06 -25.04
CA GLN A 5 -43.38 -34.08 -23.77
C GLN A 5 -43.47 -35.49 -23.20
N ASN A 6 -42.35 -36.18 -23.15
CA ASN A 6 -42.28 -37.52 -22.58
C ASN A 6 -42.06 -37.40 -21.07
N MET A 7 -43.07 -37.79 -20.29
CA MET A 7 -42.98 -37.80 -18.82
C MET A 7 -42.36 -39.13 -18.36
N ILE A 8 -41.28 -39.07 -17.60
CA ILE A 8 -40.55 -40.24 -17.08
C ILE A 8 -40.30 -40.07 -15.57
N SER A 9 -39.88 -41.11 -14.86
CA SER A 9 -39.30 -40.94 -13.52
C SER A 9 -37.78 -40.76 -13.58
N SER A 10 -37.18 -40.17 -12.56
CA SER A 10 -35.71 -40.04 -12.46
C SER A 10 -34.98 -41.39 -12.56
N ALA A 11 -35.59 -42.48 -12.09
CA ALA A 11 -35.04 -43.85 -12.19
C ALA A 11 -34.98 -44.38 -13.64
N GLN A 12 -35.81 -43.86 -14.54
CA GLN A 12 -35.83 -44.27 -15.94
C GLN A 12 -34.78 -43.55 -16.79
N VAL A 13 -34.15 -42.48 -16.27
CA VAL A 13 -33.20 -41.65 -17.03
C VAL A 13 -32.02 -42.46 -17.58
N ALA A 14 -31.55 -43.45 -16.82
CA ALA A 14 -30.41 -44.28 -17.20
C ALA A 14 -30.76 -45.48 -18.11
N THR A 15 -32.04 -45.79 -18.31
CA THR A 15 -32.49 -47.03 -18.96
C THR A 15 -33.40 -46.80 -20.15
N ILE A 16 -33.92 -45.58 -20.35
CA ILE A 16 -34.76 -45.26 -21.49
C ILE A 16 -33.92 -45.14 -22.77
N ALA A 17 -34.41 -45.73 -23.85
CA ALA A 17 -33.88 -45.50 -25.19
C ALA A 17 -34.50 -44.21 -25.73
N ALA A 18 -33.77 -43.11 -25.62
CA ALA A 18 -34.24 -41.79 -26.02
C ALA A 18 -34.05 -41.56 -27.53
N THR A 19 -35.02 -40.90 -28.17
CA THR A 19 -34.85 -40.41 -29.55
C THR A 19 -34.10 -39.09 -29.52
N GLU A 20 -33.19 -38.88 -30.47
CA GLU A 20 -32.51 -37.59 -30.59
C GLU A 20 -33.52 -36.43 -30.75
N GLY A 21 -33.35 -35.38 -29.95
CA GLY A 21 -34.16 -34.15 -30.03
C GLY A 21 -35.47 -34.18 -29.23
N ASP A 22 -35.90 -35.35 -28.75
CA ASP A 22 -37.08 -35.44 -27.88
C ASP A 22 -36.79 -34.83 -26.50
N LEU A 23 -37.80 -34.14 -25.93
CA LEU A 23 -37.74 -33.57 -24.60
C LEU A 23 -38.41 -34.49 -23.58
N TYR A 24 -37.72 -34.70 -22.46
CA TYR A 24 -38.17 -35.56 -21.37
C TYR A 24 -38.21 -34.78 -20.07
N LEU A 25 -39.29 -34.88 -19.31
CA LEU A 25 -39.42 -34.26 -17.99
C LEU A 25 -39.57 -35.36 -16.94
N THR A 26 -38.70 -35.36 -15.94
CA THR A 26 -38.83 -36.27 -14.80
C THR A 26 -39.98 -35.80 -13.90
N THR A 27 -40.94 -36.66 -13.62
CA THR A 27 -42.15 -36.36 -12.85
C THR A 27 -41.90 -36.15 -11.35
N ASP A 28 -40.78 -36.65 -10.84
CA ASP A 28 -40.40 -36.67 -9.43
C ASP A 28 -39.37 -35.58 -9.07
N THR A 29 -38.42 -35.26 -9.95
CA THR A 29 -37.41 -34.21 -9.70
C THR A 29 -37.63 -32.93 -10.51
N ASN A 30 -38.61 -32.88 -11.42
CA ASN A 30 -38.88 -31.76 -12.32
C ASN A 30 -37.67 -31.31 -13.15
N GLU A 31 -36.76 -32.23 -13.45
CA GLU A 31 -35.60 -32.00 -14.28
C GLU A 31 -35.92 -32.26 -15.76
N LEU A 32 -35.48 -31.34 -16.62
CA LEU A 32 -35.66 -31.44 -18.07
C LEU A 32 -34.45 -32.13 -18.69
N TYR A 33 -34.68 -32.99 -19.67
CA TYR A 33 -33.67 -33.71 -20.43
C TYR A 33 -33.96 -33.62 -21.93
N ILE A 34 -32.93 -33.81 -22.75
CA ILE A 34 -33.03 -34.00 -24.20
C ILE A 34 -32.39 -35.33 -24.61
N GLY A 35 -33.00 -36.06 -25.54
CA GLY A 35 -32.40 -37.25 -26.12
C GLY A 35 -31.24 -36.91 -27.06
N ARG A 36 -30.17 -37.71 -27.00
CA ARG A 36 -28.98 -37.60 -27.87
C ARG A 36 -28.97 -38.73 -28.92
N THR A 37 -28.17 -38.57 -29.98
CA THR A 37 -27.93 -39.57 -31.04
C THR A 37 -27.52 -40.95 -30.52
N ASN A 38 -26.90 -41.02 -29.35
CA ASN A 38 -26.44 -42.27 -28.74
C ASN A 38 -27.54 -43.01 -27.95
N GLY A 39 -28.79 -42.55 -28.00
CA GLY A 39 -29.93 -43.15 -27.30
C GLY A 39 -30.03 -42.77 -25.81
N ASN A 40 -29.09 -41.96 -25.29
CA ASN A 40 -29.09 -41.55 -23.89
C ASN A 40 -29.74 -40.17 -23.70
N LEU A 41 -30.20 -39.91 -22.48
CA LEU A 41 -30.67 -38.59 -22.06
C LEU A 41 -29.52 -37.70 -21.59
N ARG A 42 -29.61 -36.40 -21.92
CA ARG A 42 -28.80 -35.33 -21.36
C ARG A 42 -29.68 -34.40 -20.54
N LYS A 43 -29.30 -34.13 -19.29
CA LYS A 43 -29.97 -33.11 -18.47
C LYS A 43 -29.77 -31.74 -19.10
N LEU A 44 -30.85 -30.98 -19.29
CA LEU A 44 -30.81 -29.60 -19.77
C LEU A 44 -30.72 -28.66 -18.57
N GLY A 45 -29.57 -27.98 -18.44
CA GLY A 45 -29.32 -26.99 -17.41
C GLY A 45 -28.68 -27.54 -16.13
N GLY A 46 -28.01 -26.63 -15.40
CA GLY A 46 -27.39 -26.90 -14.09
C GLY A 46 -25.87 -26.97 -14.13
N ILE A 47 -25.27 -26.59 -13.01
CA ILE A 47 -23.86 -26.86 -12.69
C ILE A 47 -23.84 -28.19 -11.94
N THR A 48 -23.12 -29.18 -12.46
CA THR A 48 -23.04 -30.51 -11.84
C THR A 48 -21.98 -30.60 -10.75
N GLN A 49 -20.97 -29.74 -10.82
CA GLN A 49 -19.90 -29.62 -9.85
C GLN A 49 -19.39 -28.19 -9.83
N LEU A 50 -19.19 -27.62 -8.64
CA LEU A 50 -18.53 -26.33 -8.43
C LEU A 50 -17.42 -26.53 -7.39
N ALA A 51 -16.20 -26.17 -7.76
CA ALA A 51 -15.05 -26.27 -6.88
C ALA A 51 -14.17 -25.03 -7.01
N GLN A 52 -13.60 -24.60 -5.90
CA GLN A 52 -12.56 -23.59 -5.87
C GLN A 52 -11.19 -24.28 -5.93
N ASP A 53 -10.27 -23.72 -6.70
CA ASP A 53 -8.87 -24.09 -6.65
C ASP A 53 -8.16 -23.28 -5.57
N ASN A 54 -7.66 -23.94 -4.53
CA ASN A 54 -6.96 -23.29 -3.43
C ASN A 54 -5.64 -22.61 -3.84
N THR A 55 -5.09 -22.97 -5.00
CA THR A 55 -3.80 -22.44 -5.50
C THR A 55 -4.01 -21.19 -6.32
N THR A 56 -4.98 -21.20 -7.22
CA THR A 56 -5.21 -20.11 -8.18
C THR A 56 -6.36 -19.19 -7.77
N GLY A 57 -7.22 -19.65 -6.85
CA GLY A 57 -8.47 -19.01 -6.49
C GLY A 57 -9.52 -19.02 -7.60
N ALA A 58 -9.26 -19.74 -8.70
CA ALA A 58 -10.22 -19.89 -9.79
C ALA A 58 -11.41 -20.75 -9.36
N LEU A 59 -12.58 -20.44 -9.90
CA LEU A 59 -13.76 -21.28 -9.77
C LEU A 59 -13.85 -22.19 -10.99
N ASN A 60 -13.81 -23.50 -10.75
CA ASN A 60 -13.97 -24.52 -11.77
C ASN A 60 -15.36 -25.14 -11.65
N PHE A 61 -16.09 -25.25 -12.76
CA PHE A 61 -17.38 -25.92 -12.79
C PHE A 61 -17.58 -26.75 -14.04
N SER A 62 -18.33 -27.84 -13.91
CA SER A 62 -18.74 -28.65 -15.07
C SER A 62 -20.14 -28.25 -15.50
N ASP A 63 -20.30 -27.95 -16.79
CA ASP A 63 -21.62 -27.71 -17.35
C ASP A 63 -22.46 -29.00 -17.45
N SER A 64 -23.66 -28.89 -18.02
CA SER A 64 -24.55 -30.04 -18.23
C SER A 64 -24.02 -31.08 -19.24
N ASP A 65 -22.97 -30.75 -19.99
CA ASP A 65 -22.28 -31.65 -20.91
C ASP A 65 -21.03 -32.28 -20.29
N GLY A 66 -20.70 -31.92 -19.04
CA GLY A 66 -19.49 -32.39 -18.36
C GLY A 66 -18.23 -31.67 -18.85
N VAL A 67 -18.37 -30.58 -19.60
CA VAL A 67 -17.24 -29.75 -20.02
C VAL A 67 -16.84 -28.88 -18.84
N GLN A 68 -15.55 -28.92 -18.49
CA GLN A 68 -15.02 -28.04 -17.45
C GLN A 68 -14.88 -26.61 -17.97
N GLN A 69 -15.38 -25.69 -17.17
CA GLN A 69 -15.30 -24.25 -17.34
C GLN A 69 -14.54 -23.67 -16.14
N GLN A 70 -13.84 -22.57 -16.37
CA GLN A 70 -13.08 -21.86 -15.35
C GLN A 70 -13.42 -20.38 -15.36
N ILE A 71 -13.56 -19.80 -14.17
CA ILE A 71 -13.63 -18.36 -13.96
C ILE A 71 -12.41 -17.92 -13.16
N GLU A 72 -11.59 -17.08 -13.76
CA GLU A 72 -10.49 -16.41 -13.07
C GLU A 72 -11.04 -15.25 -12.23
N LEU A 73 -10.82 -15.32 -10.92
CA LEU A 73 -11.21 -14.24 -9.99
C LEU A 73 -10.07 -13.26 -9.70
N ILE A 74 -8.83 -13.64 -10.02
CA ILE A 74 -7.61 -12.91 -9.71
C ILE A 74 -6.85 -12.71 -11.01
N SER A 75 -6.59 -11.45 -11.38
CA SER A 75 -5.77 -11.15 -12.57
C SER A 75 -4.36 -11.71 -12.43
N THR A 76 -3.84 -12.27 -13.51
CA THR A 76 -2.45 -12.74 -13.64
C THR A 76 -1.48 -11.63 -14.04
N ASP A 77 -1.96 -10.39 -14.21
CA ASP A 77 -1.13 -9.26 -14.58
C ASP A 77 -0.05 -8.98 -13.52
N ALA A 78 1.11 -8.51 -13.99
CA ALA A 78 2.18 -8.08 -13.09
C ALA A 78 1.72 -6.93 -12.19
N ASN A 79 2.13 -6.96 -10.92
CA ASN A 79 1.77 -5.99 -9.89
C ASN A 79 0.30 -6.01 -9.45
N ASN A 80 -0.41 -7.13 -9.65
CA ASN A 80 -1.70 -7.31 -9.00
C ASN A 80 -1.54 -7.19 -7.46
N ALA A 81 -2.43 -6.43 -6.82
CA ALA A 81 -2.39 -6.23 -5.38
C ALA A 81 -2.96 -7.44 -4.63
N VAL A 82 -3.84 -8.22 -5.28
CA VAL A 82 -4.48 -9.40 -4.70
C VAL A 82 -3.88 -10.68 -5.26
N THR A 83 -3.90 -11.74 -4.46
CA THR A 83 -3.44 -13.10 -4.77
C THR A 83 -4.47 -14.11 -4.25
N ALA A 84 -4.34 -15.39 -4.60
CA ALA A 84 -5.11 -16.43 -3.93
C ALA A 84 -4.58 -16.62 -2.50
N GLY A 85 -5.50 -16.68 -1.54
CA GLY A 85 -5.23 -17.10 -0.17
C GLY A 85 -4.97 -18.61 -0.10
N ALA A 86 -4.54 -19.11 1.06
CA ALA A 86 -4.29 -20.54 1.25
C ALA A 86 -5.56 -21.41 1.11
N ASP A 87 -6.73 -20.79 1.23
CA ASP A 87 -8.05 -21.36 1.01
C ASP A 87 -8.62 -21.04 -0.40
N GLY A 88 -7.80 -20.48 -1.29
CA GLY A 88 -8.21 -20.05 -2.62
C GLY A 88 -8.98 -18.73 -2.67
N GLY A 89 -9.29 -18.09 -1.53
CA GLY A 89 -10.00 -16.83 -1.50
C GLY A 89 -9.22 -15.69 -2.16
N VAL A 90 -9.89 -14.64 -2.64
CA VAL A 90 -9.20 -13.41 -3.07
C VAL A 90 -8.60 -12.73 -1.84
N TYR A 91 -7.28 -12.73 -1.76
CA TYR A 91 -6.51 -12.28 -0.61
C TYR A 91 -5.66 -11.07 -0.98
N LEU A 92 -5.71 -10.05 -0.12
CA LEU A 92 -4.83 -8.89 -0.19
C LEU A 92 -3.77 -9.04 0.91
N PRO A 93 -2.51 -9.42 0.60
CA PRO A 93 -1.51 -9.71 1.62
C PRO A 93 -1.12 -8.48 2.40
N ASN A 94 -1.04 -8.58 3.73
CA ASN A 94 -0.70 -7.43 4.60
C ASN A 94 0.63 -6.75 4.20
N SER A 95 1.58 -7.51 3.66
CA SER A 95 2.83 -6.96 3.10
C SER A 95 2.60 -6.07 1.87
N ALA A 96 1.60 -6.39 1.04
CA ALA A 96 1.13 -5.54 -0.05
C ALA A 96 0.30 -4.33 0.44
N VAL A 97 -0.24 -4.37 1.67
CA VAL A 97 -1.05 -3.29 2.27
C VAL A 97 -0.31 -2.48 3.33
N SER A 98 0.99 -2.70 3.55
CA SER A 98 1.75 -1.73 4.34
C SER A 98 1.82 -0.43 3.53
N THR A 99 0.85 0.45 3.77
CA THR A 99 0.74 1.76 3.14
C THR A 99 1.61 2.79 3.83
N VAL A 100 2.25 2.43 4.94
CA VAL A 100 3.10 3.30 5.75
C VAL A 100 4.35 2.54 6.20
N TYR A 101 5.51 3.10 5.87
CA TYR A 101 6.81 2.66 6.38
C TYR A 101 7.40 3.77 7.26
N MET A 102 7.87 3.41 8.46
CA MET A 102 8.50 4.37 9.38
C MET A 102 9.99 4.09 9.47
N GLY A 103 10.79 5.15 9.44
CA GLY A 103 12.24 5.04 9.59
C GLY A 103 12.85 6.33 10.10
N TYR A 104 14.18 6.36 10.11
CA TYR A 104 14.95 7.53 10.49
C TYR A 104 16.23 7.63 9.66
N PHE A 105 16.83 8.80 9.63
CA PHE A 105 18.18 9.03 9.11
C PHE A 105 18.81 10.25 9.79
N ILE A 106 20.11 10.45 9.60
CA ILE A 106 20.84 11.60 10.13
C ILE A 106 21.30 12.48 8.97
N ILE A 107 20.99 13.77 9.03
CA ILE A 107 21.62 14.78 8.19
C ILE A 107 22.98 15.10 8.80
N ASN A 108 24.06 14.64 8.17
CA ASN A 108 25.44 14.90 8.60
C ASN A 108 26.34 15.40 7.45
N ALA A 109 25.76 15.85 6.34
CA ALA A 109 26.44 16.54 5.24
C ALA A 109 25.42 17.28 4.36
N THR A 110 25.87 18.30 3.63
CA THR A 110 25.11 18.91 2.52
C THR A 110 25.15 18.03 1.27
N GLY A 111 24.27 18.31 0.30
CA GLY A 111 24.17 17.60 -0.96
C GLY A 111 23.10 16.50 -0.97
N ASN A 112 23.14 15.65 -1.99
CA ASN A 112 22.13 14.62 -2.20
C ASN A 112 22.25 13.48 -1.18
N ARG A 113 21.09 13.05 -0.65
CA ARG A 113 20.92 11.96 0.29
C ARG A 113 19.80 11.05 -0.22
N THR A 114 20.14 9.83 -0.61
CA THR A 114 19.16 8.83 -1.03
C THR A 114 18.83 7.91 0.15
N ILE A 115 17.54 7.78 0.44
CA ILE A 115 16.99 6.83 1.41
C ILE A 115 16.40 5.66 0.63
N THR A 116 16.83 4.44 0.95
CA THR A 116 16.47 3.18 0.27
C THR A 116 15.89 2.18 1.27
N GLY A 117 15.41 1.02 0.79
CA GLY A 117 14.90 -0.05 1.66
C GLY A 117 13.46 0.13 2.12
N ILE A 118 12.73 1.10 1.56
CA ILE A 118 11.28 1.20 1.72
C ILE A 118 10.65 0.20 0.73
N PRO A 119 9.72 -0.69 1.16
CA PRO A 119 9.22 -1.80 0.33
C PRO A 119 8.24 -1.36 -0.79
N PHE A 120 8.22 -0.08 -1.12
CA PHE A 120 7.41 0.53 -2.18
C PHE A 120 7.98 1.89 -2.57
N ARG A 121 7.59 2.36 -3.76
CA ARG A 121 7.81 3.75 -4.15
C ARG A 121 6.84 4.64 -3.37
N PRO A 122 7.30 5.56 -2.52
CA PRO A 122 6.39 6.43 -1.79
C PRO A 122 5.72 7.45 -2.72
N SER A 123 4.48 7.83 -2.40
CA SER A 123 3.76 8.95 -2.98
C SER A 123 3.85 10.21 -2.10
N GLN A 124 4.11 10.02 -0.81
CA GLN A 124 4.25 11.07 0.19
C GLN A 124 5.22 10.65 1.29
N VAL A 125 5.91 11.61 1.90
CA VAL A 125 6.69 11.41 3.14
C VAL A 125 6.39 12.56 4.10
N SER A 126 6.16 12.25 5.38
CA SER A 126 6.18 13.24 6.46
C SER A 126 7.44 13.10 7.29
N PHE A 127 7.90 14.22 7.85
CA PHE A 127 9.15 14.34 8.59
C PHE A 127 8.90 15.00 9.95
N THR A 128 9.62 14.53 10.96
CA THR A 128 9.71 15.15 12.30
C THR A 128 11.17 15.15 12.72
N ALA A 129 11.62 16.26 13.29
CA ALA A 129 12.95 16.37 13.88
C ALA A 129 12.95 17.42 15.00
N HIS A 130 13.97 17.35 15.84
CA HIS A 130 14.14 18.24 16.99
C HIS A 130 15.53 18.85 16.96
N ALA A 131 15.63 20.13 17.28
CA ALA A 131 16.94 20.79 17.39
C ALA A 131 17.78 20.08 18.47
N ASN A 132 19.08 19.92 18.19
CA ASN A 132 20.07 19.30 19.08
C ASN A 132 19.73 17.87 19.52
N VAL A 133 19.14 17.11 18.59
CA VAL A 133 19.12 15.65 18.61
C VAL A 133 19.85 15.17 17.36
N GLU A 134 21.12 14.83 17.52
CA GLU A 134 22.05 14.62 16.40
C GLU A 134 22.18 13.16 15.99
N THR A 135 21.87 12.24 16.92
CA THR A 135 21.95 10.79 16.71
C THR A 135 20.97 10.04 17.60
N THR A 136 20.86 8.73 17.41
CA THR A 136 20.02 7.85 18.23
C THR A 136 20.69 7.51 19.56
N GLY A 137 19.89 7.30 20.61
CA GLY A 137 20.37 6.75 21.88
C GLY A 137 21.15 7.74 22.75
N ILE A 138 21.02 9.06 22.52
CA ILE A 138 21.55 10.08 23.43
C ILE A 138 20.66 10.16 24.66
N ASN A 139 21.30 10.14 25.84
CA ASN A 139 20.71 10.49 27.13
C ASN A 139 21.73 11.32 27.91
N ALA A 140 21.93 12.56 27.47
CA ALA A 140 22.87 13.51 28.04
C ALA A 140 22.32 14.93 27.92
N ASP A 141 22.89 15.87 28.66
CA ASP A 141 22.70 17.29 28.36
C ASP A 141 23.42 17.67 27.05
N ASN A 142 23.31 18.94 26.66
CA ASN A 142 23.92 19.48 25.45
C ASN A 142 25.44 19.74 25.60
N GLN A 143 26.07 19.31 26.70
CA GLN A 143 27.53 19.33 26.94
C GLN A 143 28.23 20.66 26.62
N VAL A 144 27.53 21.78 26.79
CA VAL A 144 28.08 23.14 26.64
C VAL A 144 28.07 23.88 27.97
N ALA A 145 28.76 25.02 28.00
CA ALA A 145 28.79 25.87 29.20
C ALA A 145 27.39 26.36 29.59
N ASN A 146 27.21 26.65 30.88
CA ASN A 146 25.96 27.23 31.39
C ASN A 146 25.64 28.54 30.67
N ASN A 147 24.36 28.76 30.35
CA ASN A 147 23.89 29.95 29.65
C ASN A 147 24.65 30.18 28.33
N ASP A 148 24.90 29.12 27.57
CA ASP A 148 25.48 29.21 26.24
C ASP A 148 24.50 29.90 25.26
N ARG A 149 25.01 30.75 24.37
CA ARG A 149 24.20 31.51 23.38
C ARG A 149 24.25 30.89 21.99
N GLY A 150 24.94 29.76 21.84
CA GLY A 150 25.19 29.08 20.58
C GLY A 150 24.10 28.10 20.19
N ILE A 151 24.34 27.45 19.05
CA ILE A 151 23.45 26.48 18.41
C ILE A 151 23.11 25.32 19.35
N ALA A 152 24.08 24.83 20.11
CA ALA A 152 23.92 23.72 21.05
C ALA A 152 22.90 23.98 22.16
N ASN A 153 22.54 25.25 22.41
CA ASN A 153 21.52 25.61 23.40
C ASN A 153 20.19 26.01 22.76
N ALA A 154 20.02 25.82 21.45
CA ALA A 154 18.72 25.93 20.80
C ALA A 154 17.83 24.71 21.13
N PHE A 155 16.52 24.90 21.16
CA PHE A 155 15.58 23.78 21.23
C PHE A 155 14.36 24.10 20.38
N GLY A 156 13.67 23.08 19.89
CA GLY A 156 12.45 23.26 19.11
C GLY A 156 12.12 22.04 18.28
N THR A 157 10.97 22.09 17.64
CA THR A 157 10.41 20.98 16.87
C THR A 157 10.09 21.46 15.47
N MET A 158 10.41 20.61 14.49
CA MET A 158 9.93 20.78 13.12
C MET A 158 8.88 19.74 12.79
N GLU A 159 7.97 20.12 11.89
CA GLU A 159 7.13 19.22 11.11
C GLU A 159 7.22 19.58 9.63
N GLY A 160 7.18 18.58 8.76
CA GLY A 160 7.23 18.81 7.33
C GLY A 160 6.73 17.64 6.51
N PHE A 161 6.48 17.89 5.24
CA PHE A 161 6.08 16.85 4.30
C PHE A 161 6.57 17.14 2.89
N ALA A 162 6.60 16.09 2.08
CA ALA A 162 6.72 16.14 0.63
C ALA A 162 5.71 15.16 0.01
N ARG A 163 5.03 15.57 -1.06
CA ARG A 163 4.02 14.77 -1.76
C ARG A 163 4.18 14.91 -3.28
N ASN A 164 4.13 13.79 -3.97
CA ASN A 164 4.08 13.75 -5.42
C ASN A 164 2.71 14.23 -5.92
N ASN A 165 2.70 15.20 -6.83
CA ASN A 165 1.50 15.80 -7.40
C ASN A 165 1.37 15.59 -8.92
N GLY A 166 1.87 14.46 -9.45
CA GLY A 166 1.66 14.05 -10.84
C GLY A 166 2.46 14.87 -11.87
N GLY A 167 3.56 15.50 -11.45
CA GLY A 167 4.40 16.36 -12.30
C GLY A 167 5.38 17.25 -11.54
N GLY A 168 5.20 17.35 -10.21
CA GLY A 168 6.12 18.02 -9.31
C GLY A 168 5.95 17.52 -7.87
N ILE A 169 6.76 18.07 -6.96
CA ILE A 169 6.72 17.73 -5.54
C ILE A 169 6.23 18.95 -4.76
N THR A 170 5.07 18.82 -4.11
CA THR A 170 4.58 19.81 -3.15
C THR A 170 5.22 19.55 -1.80
N GLN A 171 5.77 20.59 -1.16
CA GLN A 171 6.51 20.46 0.10
C GLN A 171 6.15 21.58 1.06
N LEU A 172 6.27 21.31 2.35
CA LEU A 172 6.21 22.30 3.40
C LEU A 172 7.09 21.84 4.56
N ALA A 173 7.81 22.79 5.16
CA ALA A 173 8.46 22.62 6.45
C ALA A 173 8.03 23.77 7.35
N MET A 174 7.77 23.46 8.62
CA MET A 174 7.54 24.44 9.67
C MET A 174 8.37 24.06 10.89
N TYR A 175 8.85 25.07 11.61
CA TYR A 175 9.58 24.91 12.85
C TYR A 175 9.26 26.04 13.81
N ILE A 176 9.21 25.70 15.10
CA ILE A 176 9.13 26.62 16.22
C ILE A 176 10.11 26.20 17.30
N GLY A 177 10.78 27.18 17.91
CA GLY A 177 11.78 26.93 18.94
C GLY A 177 12.25 28.18 19.68
N GLY A 178 13.27 27.99 20.51
CA GLY A 178 13.88 29.04 21.35
C GLY A 178 15.27 28.62 21.78
N SER A 179 15.75 29.19 22.90
CA SER A 179 17.05 28.87 23.49
C SER A 179 16.92 28.56 24.98
N GLY A 180 17.66 27.56 25.46
CA GLY A 180 17.73 27.17 26.87
C GLY A 180 18.45 28.17 27.76
N ASN A 181 19.11 29.19 27.20
CA ASN A 181 19.77 30.28 27.95
C ASN A 181 18.74 31.21 28.61
N SER A 182 17.75 31.62 27.83
CA SER A 182 16.59 32.44 28.17
C SER A 182 15.71 32.51 26.91
N ILE A 183 14.42 32.80 27.08
CA ILE A 183 13.51 33.08 25.97
C ILE A 183 13.08 34.53 26.07
N ASN A 184 13.79 35.42 25.39
CA ASN A 184 13.34 36.81 25.20
C ASN A 184 12.44 36.89 23.96
N ASP A 185 12.82 36.17 22.91
CA ASP A 185 12.06 36.00 21.68
C ASP A 185 12.13 34.53 21.22
N ILE A 186 11.18 34.13 20.37
CA ILE A 186 11.11 32.78 19.79
C ILE A 186 11.66 32.75 18.36
N SER A 187 12.14 31.58 17.94
CA SER A 187 12.52 31.28 16.56
C SER A 187 11.39 30.57 15.84
N ARG A 188 11.14 31.00 14.61
CA ARG A 188 10.15 30.40 13.71
C ARG A 188 10.71 30.30 12.30
N TYR A 189 10.37 29.23 11.61
CA TYR A 189 10.74 29.01 10.23
C TYR A 189 9.60 28.31 9.50
N SER A 190 9.35 28.72 8.26
CA SER A 190 8.43 28.03 7.35
C SER A 190 8.95 28.15 5.92
N SER A 191 8.75 27.10 5.13
CA SER A 191 9.18 27.08 3.73
C SER A 191 8.31 26.15 2.91
N THR A 192 7.82 26.65 1.78
CA THR A 192 7.05 25.88 0.77
C THR A 192 7.95 25.18 -0.25
N SER A 193 9.27 25.38 -0.18
CA SER A 193 10.25 24.78 -1.09
C SER A 193 11.13 23.73 -0.43
N ARG A 194 10.93 23.46 0.86
CA ARG A 194 11.68 22.47 1.65
C ARG A 194 10.72 21.61 2.45
N CYS A 195 11.11 20.37 2.72
CA CYS A 195 10.34 19.42 3.54
C CYS A 195 10.97 19.19 4.93
N ILE A 196 12.19 19.69 5.14
CA ILE A 196 12.90 19.67 6.43
C ILE A 196 13.52 21.05 6.65
N GLY A 197 13.41 21.59 7.85
CA GLY A 197 14.03 22.84 8.23
C GLY A 197 14.01 23.08 9.73
N VAL A 198 15.18 23.02 10.37
CA VAL A 198 15.40 23.36 11.78
C VAL A 198 16.24 24.62 11.85
N ARG A 199 15.67 25.69 12.42
CA ARG A 199 16.35 26.99 12.58
C ARG A 199 16.88 27.12 14.00
N TYR A 200 18.18 27.16 14.14
CA TYR A 200 18.85 27.34 15.42
C TYR A 200 18.94 28.82 15.76
N SER A 201 18.69 29.18 17.03
CA SER A 201 18.65 30.56 17.47
C SER A 201 19.24 30.78 18.85
N ASN A 202 19.67 32.01 19.12
CA ASN A 202 20.07 32.44 20.45
C ASN A 202 18.86 32.85 21.31
N GLN A 203 19.11 33.41 22.49
CA GLN A 203 18.11 33.85 23.47
C GLN A 203 17.17 34.97 22.99
N ASN A 204 17.54 35.70 21.94
CA ASN A 204 16.74 36.77 21.32
C ASN A 204 16.10 36.30 20.00
N GLY A 205 16.02 35.00 19.74
CA GLY A 205 15.47 34.46 18.50
C GLY A 205 16.31 34.75 17.25
N ASP A 206 17.52 35.31 17.40
CA ASP A 206 18.41 35.62 16.29
C ASP A 206 18.85 34.33 15.59
N ASN A 207 18.89 34.35 14.26
CA ASN A 207 19.28 33.17 13.49
C ASN A 207 20.76 32.85 13.67
N LEU A 208 21.08 31.67 14.19
CA LEU A 208 22.44 31.14 14.28
C LEU A 208 22.75 30.15 13.16
N GLY A 209 21.72 29.58 12.53
CA GLY A 209 21.90 28.60 11.47
C GLY A 209 20.63 27.86 11.09
N LEU A 210 20.70 27.14 9.97
CA LEU A 210 19.61 26.34 9.43
C LEU A 210 20.16 24.97 9.00
N THR A 211 19.52 23.89 9.44
CA THR A 211 19.67 22.57 8.82
C THR A 211 18.40 22.27 8.05
N ALA A 212 18.49 22.14 6.72
CA ALA A 212 17.32 22.07 5.85
C ALA A 212 17.55 21.28 4.56
N ALA A 213 16.47 20.65 4.08
CA ALA A 213 16.48 19.81 2.90
C ALA A 213 15.15 19.86 2.12
N SER A 214 15.23 19.59 0.82
CA SER A 214 14.10 19.43 -0.08
C SER A 214 14.11 18.04 -0.71
N LEU A 215 12.95 17.41 -0.85
CA LEU A 215 12.79 16.19 -1.63
C LEU A 215 12.91 16.49 -3.12
N THR A 216 13.67 15.67 -3.83
CA THR A 216 14.00 15.83 -5.25
C THR A 216 13.42 14.72 -6.12
N SER A 217 13.30 13.49 -5.59
CA SER A 217 12.64 12.39 -6.28
C SER A 217 12.04 11.37 -5.31
N PHE A 218 10.96 10.72 -5.76
CA PHE A 218 10.47 9.46 -5.22
C PHE A 218 10.99 8.33 -6.10
N ASN A 219 11.63 7.34 -5.47
CA ASN A 219 12.35 6.25 -6.13
C ASN A 219 11.59 4.92 -5.93
N ALA A 220 11.98 3.87 -6.63
CA ALA A 220 11.30 2.57 -6.57
C ALA A 220 11.20 1.98 -5.14
N ASP A 221 12.21 2.25 -4.31
CA ASP A 221 12.40 1.70 -2.97
C ASP A 221 12.70 2.80 -1.93
N GLY A 222 12.31 4.06 -2.21
CA GLY A 222 12.48 5.16 -1.27
C GLY A 222 12.44 6.55 -1.91
N PHE A 223 13.35 7.45 -1.52
CA PHE A 223 13.33 8.85 -1.97
C PHE A 223 14.71 9.51 -1.87
N THR A 224 14.91 10.61 -2.60
CA THR A 224 16.14 11.41 -2.57
C THR A 224 15.86 12.83 -2.08
N LEU A 225 16.62 13.24 -1.07
CA LEU A 225 16.67 14.62 -0.56
C LEU A 225 17.89 15.34 -1.12
N ASN A 226 17.81 16.66 -1.21
CA ASN A 226 18.96 17.55 -1.35
C ASN A 226 19.06 18.42 -0.10
N VAL A 227 20.13 18.26 0.66
CA VAL A 227 20.43 19.04 1.86
C VAL A 227 21.16 20.32 1.44
N THR A 228 20.48 21.47 1.48
CA THR A 228 21.07 22.74 1.06
C THR A 228 21.83 23.44 2.19
N ASN A 229 21.45 23.19 3.44
CA ASN A 229 22.04 23.82 4.62
C ASN A 229 22.22 22.79 5.73
N ARG A 230 23.35 22.87 6.43
CA ARG A 230 23.63 22.09 7.64
C ARG A 230 24.38 23.00 8.61
N ALA A 231 23.68 23.45 9.64
CA ALA A 231 24.29 24.17 10.75
C ALA A 231 24.75 23.20 11.85
N ASP A 232 24.01 22.11 12.04
CA ASP A 232 24.39 20.98 12.88
C ASP A 232 23.84 19.67 12.31
N ASN A 233 24.29 18.54 12.88
CA ASN A 233 23.68 17.25 12.68
C ASN A 233 22.21 17.25 13.11
N LEU A 234 21.40 16.43 12.45
CA LEU A 234 19.98 16.33 12.75
C LEU A 234 19.48 14.91 12.52
N LEU A 235 18.99 14.28 13.59
CA LEU A 235 18.20 13.06 13.50
C LEU A 235 16.79 13.40 13.01
N VAL A 236 16.36 12.76 11.94
CA VAL A 236 15.06 12.95 11.32
C VAL A 236 14.29 11.65 11.34
N LEU A 237 13.09 11.67 11.91
CA LEU A 237 12.10 10.61 11.79
C LEU A 237 11.28 10.86 10.53
N TYR A 238 10.90 9.79 9.83
CA TYR A 238 10.00 9.90 8.68
C TYR A 238 8.92 8.81 8.66
N LYS A 239 7.80 9.14 8.00
CA LYS A 239 6.76 8.20 7.60
C LYS A 239 6.60 8.30 6.09
N ALA A 240 6.91 7.23 5.37
CA ALA A 240 6.71 7.13 3.93
C ALA A 240 5.38 6.44 3.64
N TYR A 241 4.60 7.00 2.73
CA TYR A 241 3.28 6.53 2.36
C TYR A 241 3.28 6.04 0.91
N ARG A 242 2.61 4.92 0.65
CA ARG A 242 2.48 4.36 -0.71
C ARG A 242 1.65 5.26 -1.62
#